data_AF-A0A7S1RG25-F1
#
_entry.id   AF-A0A7S1RG25-F1
#
_cell.length_a   1.000
_cell.length_b   1.000
_cell.length_c   1.000
_cell.angle_alpha   90.00
_cell.angle_beta   90.00
_cell.angle_gamma   90.00
#
_symmetry.space_group_name_H-M   'P 1'
#
loop_
_entity.id
_entity.type
_entity.pdbx_description
1 polymer ?
#
loop_
_entity_poly.entity_id
_entity_poly.type
_entity_poly.pdbx_seq_one_letter_code
_entity_poly.pdbx_strand_id
1 'polypeptide(L)'
;RLGLLPKIDVISAVSGGAWASSILMFAPMQVNELLGLDRSADPGGLTLSELDKAPPPFGAVLMNETVKTAMGLRMKKVPYRLLWIETIGECFLKPFGLYDMNSYMALNQTEVESIVARNPKFKGAVFHTLQPGRAKNIIINSVVTAPDGFKASAENAVALQASPDFTGSPFYPNDTQVDYENVNLGRPSLTHVLTGGGMIESFAFGSVHPMKRKDQMGGPDIPLLAPAEPFSLCKAVGISSAAFAGQ
;
A
#
# COMPACT_ATOMS: atom_id res chain seq x y z
N ARG A 1 -12.61 4.58 -22.11
CA ARG A 1 -12.90 4.70 -23.57
C ARG A 1 -11.70 5.05 -24.44
N LEU A 2 -10.77 5.91 -24.02
CA LEU A 2 -9.61 6.28 -24.87
C LEU A 2 -8.53 5.18 -25.02
N GLY A 3 -8.71 4.01 -24.41
CA GLY A 3 -7.73 2.92 -24.46
C GLY A 3 -6.36 3.29 -23.86
N LEU A 4 -6.32 4.28 -22.97
CA LEU A 4 -5.06 4.81 -22.42
C LEU A 4 -4.54 4.04 -21.23
N LEU A 5 -5.40 3.39 -20.42
CA LEU A 5 -4.97 2.68 -19.21
C LEU A 5 -3.85 1.65 -19.48
N PRO A 6 -3.92 0.80 -20.52
CA PRO A 6 -2.82 -0.12 -20.86
C PRO A 6 -1.51 0.57 -21.30
N LYS A 7 -1.56 1.86 -21.65
CA LYS A 7 -0.40 2.64 -22.10
C LYS A 7 0.31 3.36 -20.96
N ILE A 8 -0.28 3.37 -19.77
CA ILE A 8 0.32 3.97 -18.59
C ILE A 8 1.33 2.98 -18.01
N ASP A 9 2.58 3.41 -17.88
CA ASP A 9 3.61 2.59 -17.26
C ASP A 9 3.37 2.46 -15.76
N VAL A 10 3.16 3.58 -15.06
CA VAL A 10 3.04 3.58 -13.60
C VAL A 10 1.99 4.59 -13.15
N ILE A 11 1.17 4.21 -12.17
CA ILE A 11 0.31 5.13 -11.40
C ILE A 11 1.00 5.43 -10.08
N SER A 12 1.33 6.69 -9.81
CA SER A 12 1.79 7.13 -8.48
C SER A 12 0.60 7.63 -7.68
N ALA A 13 0.42 7.13 -6.46
CA ALA A 13 -0.76 7.40 -5.66
C ALA A 13 -0.44 7.60 -4.18
N VAL A 14 -1.26 8.40 -3.50
CA VAL A 14 -1.23 8.65 -2.05
C VAL A 14 -2.65 8.88 -1.56
N SER A 15 -2.93 8.56 -0.29
CA SER A 15 -4.20 8.80 0.36
C SER A 15 -5.41 8.27 -0.43
N GLY A 16 -6.46 9.08 -0.61
CA GLY A 16 -7.63 8.71 -1.43
C GLY A 16 -7.29 8.26 -2.85
N GLY A 17 -6.20 8.80 -3.43
CA GLY A 17 -5.68 8.35 -4.71
C GLY A 17 -5.18 6.91 -4.67
N ALA A 18 -4.59 6.47 -3.55
CA ALA A 18 -4.15 5.08 -3.37
C ALA A 18 -5.33 4.13 -3.15
N TRP A 19 -6.39 4.56 -2.46
CA TRP A 19 -7.62 3.76 -2.31
C TRP A 19 -8.22 3.47 -3.69
N ALA A 20 -8.43 4.53 -4.46
CA ALA A 20 -8.96 4.48 -5.82
C ALA A 20 -8.04 3.66 -6.76
N SER A 21 -6.75 3.98 -6.79
CA SER A 21 -5.82 3.34 -7.71
C SER A 21 -5.61 1.86 -7.38
N SER A 22 -5.66 1.46 -6.10
CA SER A 22 -5.51 0.05 -5.73
C SER A 22 -6.71 -0.79 -6.16
N ILE A 23 -7.94 -0.27 -5.98
CA ILE A 23 -9.12 -0.92 -6.55
C ILE A 23 -8.99 -0.99 -8.08
N LEU A 24 -8.65 0.15 -8.70
CA LEU A 24 -8.46 0.22 -10.14
C LEU A 24 -7.42 -0.78 -10.62
N MET A 25 -6.36 -1.10 -9.87
CA MET A 25 -5.26 -1.93 -10.33
C MET A 25 -5.43 -3.42 -9.98
N PHE A 26 -6.02 -3.75 -8.82
CA PHE A 26 -6.07 -5.14 -8.32
C PHE A 26 -7.46 -5.78 -8.34
N ALA A 27 -8.56 -5.02 -8.36
CA ALA A 27 -9.90 -5.59 -8.23
C ALA A 27 -10.19 -6.60 -9.37
N PRO A 28 -10.56 -7.86 -9.06
CA PRO A 28 -10.70 -8.96 -10.01
C PRO A 28 -11.98 -8.84 -10.85
N MET A 29 -12.10 -7.74 -11.58
CA MET A 29 -13.28 -7.31 -12.32
C MET A 29 -12.84 -6.60 -13.60
N GLN A 30 -13.65 -6.70 -14.66
CA GLN A 30 -13.36 -5.96 -15.89
C GLN A 30 -13.47 -4.45 -15.67
N VAL A 31 -12.57 -3.68 -16.29
CA VAL A 31 -12.51 -2.22 -16.06
C VAL A 31 -13.80 -1.51 -16.48
N ASN A 32 -14.50 -2.02 -17.50
CA ASN A 32 -15.78 -1.47 -17.93
C ASN A 32 -16.87 -1.64 -16.88
N GLU A 33 -16.95 -2.81 -16.26
CA GLU A 33 -17.89 -3.08 -15.16
C GLU A 33 -17.53 -2.23 -13.94
N LEU A 34 -16.25 -2.24 -13.56
CA LEU A 34 -15.74 -1.52 -12.40
C LEU A 34 -16.08 -0.03 -12.46
N LEU A 35 -15.83 0.61 -13.60
CA LEU A 35 -16.04 2.04 -13.81
C LEU A 35 -17.40 2.38 -14.42
N GLY A 36 -18.23 1.39 -14.76
CA GLY A 36 -19.51 1.59 -15.43
C GLY A 36 -19.40 2.19 -16.83
N LEU A 37 -18.33 1.90 -17.58
CA LEU A 37 -18.06 2.51 -18.90
C LEU A 37 -19.07 2.13 -19.98
N ASP A 38 -19.93 1.16 -19.74
CA ASP A 38 -21.01 0.78 -20.66
C ASP A 38 -22.28 1.62 -20.43
N ARG A 39 -22.33 2.42 -19.35
CA ARG A 39 -23.40 3.36 -19.05
C ARG A 39 -23.07 4.71 -19.71
N SER A 40 -24.10 5.37 -20.26
CA SER A 40 -24.10 6.51 -21.20
C SER A 40 -22.75 7.19 -21.48
N ALA A 41 -22.38 7.19 -22.75
CA ALA A 41 -21.03 7.52 -23.17
C ALA A 41 -20.67 9.00 -23.22
N ASP A 42 -21.71 9.79 -23.27
CA ASP A 42 -21.66 11.17 -23.63
C ASP A 42 -22.10 11.96 -22.40
N PRO A 43 -21.23 12.79 -21.81
CA PRO A 43 -21.62 13.73 -20.77
C PRO A 43 -22.84 14.58 -21.19
N GLY A 44 -23.01 14.87 -22.49
CA GLY A 44 -24.16 15.57 -23.04
C GLY A 44 -25.46 14.76 -23.05
N GLY A 45 -25.40 13.44 -22.89
CA GLY A 45 -26.54 12.53 -22.78
C GLY A 45 -26.91 12.16 -21.34
N LEU A 46 -26.29 12.79 -20.34
CA LEU A 46 -26.65 12.58 -18.93
C LEU A 46 -27.96 13.30 -18.61
N THR A 47 -28.91 12.57 -18.01
CA THR A 47 -30.19 13.10 -17.55
C THR A 47 -30.32 12.91 -16.04
N LEU A 48 -31.31 13.58 -15.41
CA LEU A 48 -31.58 13.40 -13.98
C LEU A 48 -31.93 11.95 -13.62
N SER A 49 -32.47 11.15 -14.55
CA SER A 49 -32.75 9.72 -14.31
C SER A 49 -31.49 8.87 -14.13
N GLU A 50 -30.30 9.38 -14.47
CA GLU A 50 -29.04 8.70 -14.12
C GLU A 50 -28.75 8.76 -12.62
N LEU A 51 -29.27 9.76 -11.90
CA LEU A 51 -29.10 9.89 -10.44
C LEU A 51 -29.86 8.81 -9.66
N ASP A 52 -30.94 8.27 -10.24
CA ASP A 52 -31.72 7.19 -9.64
C ASP A 52 -31.07 5.80 -9.82
N LYS A 53 -30.00 5.71 -10.63
CA LYS A 53 -29.29 4.46 -10.87
C LYS A 53 -28.25 4.22 -9.78
N ALA A 54 -28.13 2.98 -9.36
CA ALA A 54 -27.04 2.58 -8.48
C ALA A 54 -25.68 2.91 -9.14
N PRO A 55 -24.72 3.53 -8.42
CA PRO A 55 -23.41 3.82 -8.99
C PRO A 55 -22.68 2.53 -9.39
N PRO A 56 -21.72 2.60 -10.35
CA PRO A 56 -20.87 1.46 -10.62
C PRO A 56 -20.06 1.06 -9.38
N PRO A 57 -19.54 -0.18 -9.28
CA PRO A 57 -18.86 -0.67 -8.08
C PRO A 57 -17.79 0.29 -7.54
N PHE A 58 -16.99 0.89 -8.43
CA PHE A 58 -15.98 1.88 -8.05
C PHE A 58 -16.55 3.17 -7.44
N GLY A 59 -17.70 3.63 -7.91
CA GLY A 59 -18.39 4.78 -7.32
C GLY A 59 -19.13 4.43 -6.03
N ALA A 60 -19.69 3.22 -5.96
CA ALA A 60 -20.45 2.74 -4.81
C ALA A 60 -19.61 2.71 -3.52
N VAL A 61 -18.32 2.39 -3.64
CA VAL A 61 -17.43 2.32 -2.47
C VAL A 61 -17.20 3.67 -1.79
N LEU A 62 -17.38 4.79 -2.52
CA LEU A 62 -17.28 6.14 -1.97
C LEU A 62 -18.45 6.47 -1.02
N MET A 63 -19.53 5.68 -1.07
CA MET A 63 -20.69 5.85 -0.19
C MET A 63 -20.49 5.18 1.17
N ASN A 64 -19.37 4.49 1.40
CA ASN A 64 -19.12 3.80 2.66
C ASN A 64 -18.79 4.79 3.79
N GLU A 65 -19.45 4.60 4.94
CA GLU A 65 -19.25 5.42 6.14
C GLU A 65 -18.00 4.96 6.91
N THR A 66 -16.86 5.62 6.69
CA THR A 66 -15.60 5.30 7.36
C THR A 66 -15.66 5.46 8.88
N VAL A 67 -16.35 6.49 9.39
CA VAL A 67 -16.52 6.72 10.84
C VAL A 67 -17.27 5.57 11.50
N LYS A 68 -18.40 5.16 10.93
CA LYS A 68 -19.21 4.04 11.43
C LYS A 68 -18.42 2.73 11.40
N THR A 69 -17.64 2.52 10.34
CA THR A 69 -16.77 1.35 10.20
C THR A 69 -15.68 1.35 11.28
N ALA A 70 -14.98 2.46 11.48
CA ALA A 70 -13.96 2.62 12.52
C ALA A 70 -14.54 2.39 13.92
N MET A 71 -15.73 2.93 14.22
CA MET A 71 -16.42 2.68 15.49
C MET A 71 -16.73 1.18 15.67
N GLY A 72 -17.25 0.52 14.63
CA GLY A 72 -17.51 -0.91 14.67
C GLY A 72 -16.25 -1.75 14.93
N LEU A 73 -15.14 -1.43 14.26
CA LEU A 73 -13.84 -2.08 14.47
C LEU A 73 -13.29 -1.80 15.87
N ARG A 74 -13.48 -0.59 16.40
CA ARG A 74 -13.10 -0.24 17.77
C ARG A 74 -13.88 -1.06 18.79
N MET A 75 -15.17 -1.26 18.59
CA MET A 75 -16.01 -2.11 19.46
C MET A 75 -15.58 -3.59 19.40
N LYS A 76 -15.05 -4.05 18.26
CA LYS A 76 -14.42 -5.37 18.10
C LYS A 76 -13.00 -5.46 18.69
N LYS A 77 -12.53 -4.41 19.38
CA LYS A 77 -11.20 -4.35 20.03
C LYS A 77 -10.03 -4.47 19.04
N VAL A 78 -10.20 -4.03 17.80
CA VAL A 78 -9.07 -3.89 16.87
C VAL A 78 -8.00 -2.98 17.51
N PRO A 79 -6.72 -3.37 17.51
CA PRO A 79 -5.64 -2.55 18.07
C PRO A 79 -5.62 -1.16 17.44
N TYR A 80 -5.43 -0.13 18.26
CA TYR A 80 -5.50 1.27 17.78
C TYR A 80 -4.55 1.54 16.61
N ARG A 81 -3.32 1.00 16.66
CA ARG A 81 -2.32 1.10 15.59
C ARG A 81 -2.76 0.52 14.23
N LEU A 82 -3.73 -0.39 14.24
CA LEU A 82 -4.28 -1.01 13.03
C LEU A 82 -5.63 -0.41 12.63
N LEU A 83 -6.29 0.33 13.54
CA LEU A 83 -7.68 0.74 13.38
C LEU A 83 -7.93 1.46 12.05
N TRP A 84 -7.05 2.37 11.66
CA TRP A 84 -7.18 3.09 10.40
C TRP A 84 -6.94 2.19 9.19
N ILE A 85 -5.90 1.35 9.21
CA ILE A 85 -5.59 0.41 8.13
C ILE A 85 -6.77 -0.54 7.91
N GLU A 86 -7.32 -1.08 8.99
CA GLU A 86 -8.47 -1.99 8.98
C GLU A 86 -9.75 -1.28 8.50
N THR A 87 -9.93 -0.01 8.88
CA THR A 87 -11.06 0.81 8.41
C THR A 87 -11.00 0.99 6.90
N ILE A 88 -9.83 1.35 6.36
CA ILE A 88 -9.64 1.52 4.92
C ILE A 88 -9.78 0.19 4.18
N GLY A 89 -9.24 -0.91 4.73
CA GLY A 89 -9.42 -2.26 4.20
C GLY A 89 -10.89 -2.66 4.10
N GLU A 90 -11.62 -2.53 5.21
CA GLU A 90 -13.04 -2.89 5.31
C GLU A 90 -13.92 -2.02 4.41
N CYS A 91 -13.67 -0.71 4.34
CA CYS A 91 -14.46 0.20 3.51
C CYS A 91 -14.14 0.08 2.01
N PHE A 92 -12.87 0.08 1.63
CA PHE A 92 -12.48 0.29 0.24
C PHE A 92 -12.03 -0.98 -0.47
N LEU A 93 -11.36 -1.89 0.22
CA LEU A 93 -10.75 -3.07 -0.41
C LEU A 93 -11.62 -4.32 -0.31
N LYS A 94 -12.33 -4.50 0.80
CA LYS A 94 -13.18 -5.66 1.07
C LYS A 94 -14.27 -5.91 0.02
N PRO A 95 -14.97 -4.88 -0.49
CA PRO A 95 -15.99 -5.10 -1.53
C PRO A 95 -15.45 -5.74 -2.81
N PHE A 96 -14.13 -5.68 -3.03
CA PHE A 96 -13.45 -6.24 -4.20
C PHE A 96 -12.63 -7.49 -3.88
N GLY A 97 -12.76 -8.04 -2.67
CA GLY A 97 -11.96 -9.20 -2.24
C GLY A 97 -10.46 -8.88 -2.05
N LEU A 98 -10.11 -7.61 -1.84
CA LEU A 98 -8.73 -7.14 -1.67
C LEU A 98 -8.35 -6.89 -0.20
N TYR A 99 -9.26 -7.17 0.73
CA TYR A 99 -9.02 -7.00 2.15
C TYR A 99 -8.48 -8.28 2.76
N ASP A 100 -7.16 -8.39 2.80
CA ASP A 100 -6.43 -9.42 3.51
C ASP A 100 -5.12 -8.85 4.08
N MET A 101 -5.04 -8.79 5.41
CA MET A 101 -3.86 -8.32 6.14
C MET A 101 -2.66 -9.28 6.05
N ASN A 102 -2.91 -10.53 5.64
CA ASN A 102 -1.93 -11.60 5.50
C ASN A 102 -1.66 -11.96 4.02
N SER A 103 -1.95 -11.05 3.11
CA SER A 103 -1.63 -11.18 1.69
C SER A 103 -0.31 -10.52 1.30
N TYR A 104 0.23 -10.95 0.17
CA TYR A 104 1.36 -10.34 -0.51
C TYR A 104 0.90 -9.64 -1.79
N MET A 105 1.79 -8.87 -2.39
CA MET A 105 1.61 -8.31 -3.73
C MET A 105 2.62 -8.93 -4.69
N ALA A 106 2.22 -9.12 -5.95
CA ALA A 106 3.12 -9.48 -7.05
C ALA A 106 2.59 -8.87 -8.36
N LEU A 107 3.46 -8.69 -9.37
CA LEU A 107 3.04 -8.05 -10.62
C LEU A 107 1.94 -8.83 -11.35
N ASN A 108 2.08 -10.16 -11.41
CA ASN A 108 1.19 -11.07 -12.13
C ASN A 108 1.38 -12.51 -11.61
N GLN A 109 0.60 -13.45 -12.15
CA GLN A 109 0.64 -14.85 -11.74
C GLN A 109 1.98 -15.54 -12.03
N THR A 110 2.66 -15.20 -13.13
CA THR A 110 4.00 -15.73 -13.45
C THR A 110 5.03 -15.31 -12.40
N GLU A 111 4.93 -14.08 -11.90
CA GLU A 111 5.77 -13.60 -10.80
C GLU A 111 5.51 -14.36 -9.50
N VAL A 112 4.23 -14.62 -9.18
CA VAL A 112 3.86 -15.46 -8.01
C VAL A 112 4.48 -16.85 -8.11
N GLU A 113 4.38 -17.49 -9.28
CA GLU A 113 4.98 -18.81 -9.52
C GLU A 113 6.50 -18.79 -9.36
N SER A 114 7.17 -17.76 -9.89
CA SER A 114 8.61 -17.53 -9.73
C SER A 114 9.00 -17.35 -8.25
N ILE A 115 8.27 -16.52 -7.50
CA ILE A 115 8.49 -16.28 -6.07
C ILE A 115 8.37 -17.60 -5.30
N VAL A 116 7.28 -18.36 -5.52
CA VAL A 116 7.04 -19.63 -4.82
C VAL A 116 8.06 -20.70 -5.19
N ALA A 117 8.50 -20.76 -6.45
CA ALA A 117 9.55 -21.68 -6.88
C ALA A 117 10.89 -21.39 -6.16
N ARG A 118 11.26 -20.11 -6.03
CA ARG A 118 12.46 -19.67 -5.29
C ARG A 118 12.29 -19.79 -3.77
N ASN A 119 11.05 -19.73 -3.28
CA ASN A 119 10.72 -19.70 -1.86
C ASN A 119 9.52 -20.62 -1.53
N PRO A 120 9.71 -21.96 -1.47
CA PRO A 120 8.61 -22.92 -1.29
C PRO A 120 7.74 -22.71 -0.04
N LYS A 121 8.25 -22.00 0.97
CA LYS A 121 7.50 -21.60 2.18
C LYS A 121 6.27 -20.74 1.89
N PHE A 122 6.21 -20.05 0.74
CA PHE A 122 5.05 -19.25 0.34
C PHE A 122 4.00 -20.07 -0.44
N LYS A 123 4.15 -21.39 -0.56
CA LYS A 123 3.13 -22.24 -1.17
C LYS A 123 1.81 -22.11 -0.41
N GLY A 124 0.76 -21.67 -1.10
CA GLY A 124 -0.57 -21.45 -0.52
C GLY A 124 -0.76 -20.08 0.12
N ALA A 125 0.25 -19.20 0.09
CA ALA A 125 0.06 -17.80 0.46
C ALA A 125 -0.83 -17.06 -0.56
N VAL A 126 -1.55 -16.05 -0.09
CA VAL A 126 -2.40 -15.21 -0.92
C VAL A 126 -1.57 -14.11 -1.54
N PHE A 127 -1.66 -13.94 -2.86
CA PHE A 127 -1.04 -12.84 -3.60
C PHE A 127 -2.12 -12.05 -4.34
N HIS A 128 -2.13 -10.74 -4.12
CA HIS A 128 -2.87 -9.81 -4.97
C HIS A 128 -1.98 -9.42 -6.16
N THR A 129 -2.49 -9.63 -7.37
CA THR A 129 -1.79 -9.29 -8.60
C THR A 129 -2.49 -8.19 -9.36
N LEU A 130 -1.72 -7.45 -10.16
CA LEU A 130 -2.29 -6.45 -11.07
C LEU A 130 -3.17 -7.14 -12.11
N GLN A 131 -4.30 -6.52 -12.44
CA GLN A 131 -5.19 -7.04 -13.46
C GLN A 131 -4.72 -6.62 -14.86
N PRO A 132 -4.86 -7.50 -15.87
CA PRO A 132 -4.47 -7.19 -17.24
C PRO A 132 -5.31 -6.05 -17.83
N GLY A 133 -4.75 -5.36 -18.84
CA GLY A 133 -5.44 -4.26 -19.52
C GLY A 133 -5.50 -2.95 -18.72
N ARG A 134 -4.68 -2.82 -17.68
CA ARG A 134 -4.55 -1.63 -16.83
C ARG A 134 -3.13 -1.07 -16.92
N ALA A 135 -2.79 -0.08 -16.08
CA ALA A 135 -1.41 0.41 -16.03
C ALA A 135 -0.45 -0.74 -15.68
N LYS A 136 0.80 -0.67 -16.13
CA LYS A 136 1.77 -1.77 -15.92
C LYS A 136 2.15 -1.93 -14.45
N ASN A 137 2.10 -0.84 -13.68
CA ASN A 137 2.43 -0.83 -12.27
C ASN A 137 1.73 0.29 -11.48
N ILE A 138 1.84 0.25 -10.15
CA ILE A 138 1.39 1.26 -9.20
C ILE A 138 2.45 1.46 -8.12
N ILE A 139 2.71 2.71 -7.75
CA ILE A 139 3.51 3.11 -6.59
C ILE A 139 2.58 3.78 -5.58
N ILE A 140 2.43 3.15 -4.43
CA ILE A 140 1.71 3.66 -3.27
C ILE A 140 2.72 4.35 -2.36
N ASN A 141 2.61 5.66 -2.27
CA ASN A 141 3.52 6.49 -1.48
C ASN A 141 3.01 6.65 -0.05
N SER A 142 3.93 6.66 0.89
CA SER A 142 3.72 6.79 2.33
C SER A 142 4.92 7.50 2.96
N VAL A 143 4.85 7.73 4.27
CA VAL A 143 5.97 8.29 5.05
C VAL A 143 6.22 7.38 6.25
N VAL A 144 7.50 7.09 6.51
CA VAL A 144 7.97 6.61 7.81
C VAL A 144 8.23 7.85 8.67
N THR A 145 7.50 7.96 9.78
CA THR A 145 7.66 9.02 10.78
C THR A 145 8.61 8.56 11.89
N ALA A 146 8.75 9.37 12.94
CA ALA A 146 9.56 9.00 14.10
C ALA A 146 9.07 7.70 14.77
N PRO A 147 9.99 6.87 15.30
CA PRO A 147 9.61 5.69 16.07
C PRO A 147 8.77 6.05 17.30
N ASP A 148 8.02 5.08 17.83
CA ASP A 148 7.24 5.25 19.05
C ASP A 148 8.10 5.82 20.19
N GLY A 149 7.62 6.90 20.81
CA GLY A 149 8.33 7.60 21.89
C GLY A 149 9.35 8.64 21.41
N PHE A 150 9.35 8.96 20.11
CA PHE A 150 10.15 10.04 19.53
C PHE A 150 9.27 11.04 18.79
N LYS A 151 9.75 12.28 18.68
CA LYS A 151 9.04 13.38 18.05
C LYS A 151 9.15 13.30 16.53
N ALA A 152 8.01 13.20 15.85
CA ALA A 152 7.95 13.33 14.40
C ALA A 152 8.10 14.80 13.98
N SER A 153 8.82 15.04 12.90
CA SER A 153 8.96 16.35 12.27
C SER A 153 9.15 16.21 10.76
N ALA A 154 9.06 17.32 10.03
CA ALA A 154 9.32 17.32 8.60
C ALA A 154 10.76 16.92 8.27
N GLU A 155 11.70 17.23 9.16
CA GLU A 155 13.14 16.98 9.01
C GLU A 155 13.52 15.51 9.21
N ASN A 156 12.68 14.73 9.90
CA ASN A 156 12.92 13.30 10.17
C ASN A 156 11.90 12.35 9.50
N ALA A 157 11.04 12.90 8.64
CA ALA A 157 10.13 12.15 7.80
C ALA A 157 10.85 11.51 6.61
N VAL A 158 10.63 10.21 6.39
CA VAL A 158 11.29 9.46 5.31
C VAL A 158 10.24 8.93 4.35
N ALA A 159 10.41 9.17 3.05
CA ALA A 159 9.50 8.64 2.05
C ALA A 159 9.51 7.11 2.04
N LEU A 160 8.35 6.47 1.96
CA LEU A 160 8.18 5.04 1.76
C LEU A 160 7.37 4.82 0.49
N GLN A 161 7.83 3.89 -0.34
CA GLN A 161 7.14 3.47 -1.55
C GLN A 161 6.81 1.99 -1.47
N ALA A 162 5.62 1.63 -1.92
CA ALA A 162 5.16 0.26 -2.02
C ALA A 162 4.51 0.00 -3.38
N SER A 163 4.96 -1.04 -4.06
CA SER A 163 4.42 -1.57 -5.30
C SER A 163 4.46 -3.10 -5.24
N PRO A 164 3.94 -3.84 -6.23
CA PRO A 164 4.09 -5.29 -6.27
C PRO A 164 5.52 -5.78 -6.52
N ASP A 165 6.34 -5.00 -7.22
CA ASP A 165 7.72 -5.34 -7.58
C ASP A 165 8.76 -4.80 -6.59
N PHE A 166 8.43 -3.78 -5.80
CA PHE A 166 9.31 -3.31 -4.75
C PHE A 166 8.59 -2.67 -3.56
N THR A 167 9.23 -2.70 -2.39
CA THR A 167 8.86 -1.86 -1.25
C THR A 167 10.12 -1.34 -0.57
N GLY A 168 10.15 -0.05 -0.23
CA GLY A 168 11.30 0.57 0.42
C GLY A 168 11.34 2.09 0.28
N SER A 169 12.49 2.66 0.61
CA SER A 169 12.72 4.12 0.62
C SER A 169 14.00 4.42 -0.15
N PRO A 170 13.92 4.64 -1.48
CA PRO A 170 15.09 4.60 -2.36
C PRO A 170 16.19 5.61 -2.05
N PHE A 171 15.89 6.63 -1.24
CA PHE A 171 16.81 7.70 -0.90
C PHE A 171 16.82 7.95 0.60
N TYR A 172 18.00 8.30 1.12
CA TYR A 172 18.10 8.85 2.47
C TYR A 172 17.49 10.26 2.49
N PRO A 173 16.81 10.67 3.58
CA PRO A 173 16.33 12.04 3.71
C PRO A 173 17.48 13.04 3.55
N ASN A 174 17.43 13.87 2.51
CA ASN A 174 18.46 14.85 2.17
C ASN A 174 19.89 14.26 2.06
N ASP A 175 20.02 12.99 1.67
CA ASP A 175 21.30 12.27 1.65
C ASP A 175 22.03 12.22 3.02
N THR A 176 21.29 12.40 4.12
CA THR A 176 21.83 12.36 5.49
C THR A 176 21.14 11.34 6.37
N GLN A 177 21.78 11.05 7.51
CA GLN A 177 21.14 10.35 8.62
C GLN A 177 20.12 11.27 9.30
N VAL A 178 19.16 10.68 9.99
CA VAL A 178 18.10 11.39 10.70
C VAL A 178 18.27 11.28 12.21
N ASP A 179 17.90 12.35 12.90
CA ASP A 179 17.89 12.42 14.35
C ASP A 179 16.45 12.40 14.86
N TYR A 180 16.23 11.72 15.98
CA TYR A 180 14.92 11.60 16.62
C TYR A 180 15.01 12.06 18.08
N GLU A 181 14.33 13.16 18.39
CA GLU A 181 14.22 13.70 19.74
C GLU A 181 13.28 12.83 20.59
N ASN A 182 13.73 12.42 21.79
CA ASN A 182 12.88 11.62 22.69
C ASN A 182 11.80 12.50 23.32
N VAL A 183 10.54 12.02 23.36
CA VAL A 183 9.45 12.76 24.02
C VAL A 183 9.40 12.52 25.53
N ASN A 184 10.09 11.49 26.04
CA ASN A 184 10.10 11.13 27.46
C ASN A 184 11.36 11.67 28.16
N LEU A 185 11.15 12.38 29.27
CA LEU A 185 12.24 12.86 30.12
C LEU A 185 13.09 11.66 30.62
N GLY A 186 14.41 11.73 30.40
CA GLY A 186 15.38 10.75 30.92
C GLY A 186 15.78 9.63 29.96
N ARG A 187 15.28 9.61 28.72
CA ARG A 187 15.80 8.72 27.66
C ARG A 187 16.61 9.51 26.63
N PRO A 188 17.74 8.96 26.13
CA PRO A 188 18.51 9.64 25.10
C PRO A 188 17.73 9.72 23.79
N SER A 189 17.93 10.81 23.06
CA SER A 189 17.56 10.94 21.65
C SER A 189 18.33 9.91 20.81
N LEU A 190 17.76 9.52 19.67
CA LEU A 190 18.50 8.75 18.68
C LEU A 190 19.19 9.73 17.75
N THR A 191 20.50 9.57 17.58
CA THR A 191 21.30 10.38 16.67
C THR A 191 21.87 9.52 15.57
N HIS A 192 22.07 10.11 14.39
CA HIS A 192 22.73 9.48 13.25
C HIS A 192 22.04 8.18 12.81
N VAL A 193 20.71 8.14 12.87
CA VAL A 193 19.95 6.95 12.45
C VAL A 193 19.93 6.87 10.94
N LEU A 194 20.40 5.73 10.42
CA LEU A 194 20.27 5.43 9.01
C LEU A 194 18.85 4.93 8.73
N THR A 195 18.02 5.82 8.16
CA THR A 195 16.66 5.50 7.74
C THR A 195 16.55 5.70 6.23
N GLY A 196 16.14 4.65 5.51
CA GLY A 196 16.13 4.63 4.05
C GLY A 196 16.97 3.50 3.47
N GLY A 197 17.09 3.43 2.14
CA GLY A 197 17.98 2.49 1.43
C GLY A 197 17.35 1.81 0.21
N GLY A 198 17.92 0.68 -0.20
CA GLY A 198 17.49 -0.02 -1.41
C GLY A 198 16.04 -0.51 -1.40
N MET A 199 15.51 -0.73 -2.59
CA MET A 199 14.26 -1.43 -2.83
C MET A 199 14.49 -2.95 -2.73
N ILE A 200 13.55 -3.68 -2.10
CA ILE A 200 13.52 -5.15 -2.11
C ILE A 200 12.19 -5.64 -2.67
N GLU A 201 12.15 -6.89 -3.15
CA GLU A 201 10.90 -7.53 -3.55
C GLU A 201 9.88 -7.44 -2.41
N SER A 202 8.67 -6.97 -2.71
CA SER A 202 7.67 -6.58 -1.69
C SER A 202 7.30 -7.71 -0.74
N PHE A 203 7.37 -8.97 -1.19
CA PHE A 203 7.10 -10.12 -0.32
C PHE A 203 8.16 -10.32 0.78
N ALA A 204 9.35 -9.76 0.61
CA ALA A 204 10.44 -9.82 1.57
C ALA A 204 10.46 -8.61 2.53
N PHE A 205 9.61 -7.61 2.29
CA PHE A 205 9.55 -6.42 3.14
C PHE A 205 9.09 -6.75 4.56
N GLY A 206 9.77 -6.15 5.56
CA GLY A 206 9.59 -6.49 6.98
C GLY A 206 10.47 -7.63 7.47
N SER A 207 11.37 -8.16 6.63
CA SER A 207 12.41 -9.08 7.08
C SER A 207 13.46 -8.39 7.96
N VAL A 208 14.34 -9.18 8.56
CA VAL A 208 15.56 -8.68 9.20
C VAL A 208 16.45 -7.99 8.16
N HIS A 209 17.19 -6.98 8.60
CA HIS A 209 18.16 -6.29 7.73
C HIS A 209 19.13 -7.31 7.10
N PRO A 210 19.57 -7.10 5.85
CA PRO A 210 20.56 -7.96 5.24
C PRO A 210 21.79 -8.06 6.13
N MET A 211 22.17 -9.27 6.55
CA MET A 211 23.38 -9.42 7.35
C MET A 211 24.58 -8.99 6.53
N LYS A 212 25.42 -8.14 7.12
CA LYS A 212 26.64 -7.58 6.52
C LYS A 212 27.57 -8.73 6.08
N ARG A 213 27.45 -9.19 4.84
CA ARG A 213 28.46 -10.06 4.22
C ARG A 213 29.51 -9.15 3.60
N LYS A 214 30.73 -9.15 4.15
CA LYS A 214 31.89 -8.42 3.60
C LYS A 214 31.59 -6.93 3.35
N ASP A 215 31.01 -6.25 4.34
CA ASP A 215 30.69 -4.82 4.29
C ASP A 215 29.66 -4.36 3.24
N GLN A 216 29.00 -5.26 2.52
CA GLN A 216 27.89 -4.92 1.63
C GLN A 216 26.56 -4.89 2.38
N MET A 217 25.85 -3.75 2.30
CA MET A 217 24.43 -3.61 2.68
C MET A 217 23.58 -3.62 1.41
N GLY A 218 23.51 -4.75 0.72
CA GLY A 218 22.82 -4.81 -0.57
C GLY A 218 23.43 -5.82 -1.53
N GLY A 219 22.70 -6.12 -2.60
CA GLY A 219 23.09 -7.06 -3.65
C GLY A 219 21.89 -7.46 -4.49
N PRO A 220 22.11 -7.99 -5.71
CA PRO A 220 21.01 -8.45 -6.57
C PRO A 220 20.26 -9.64 -5.97
N ASP A 221 20.95 -10.51 -5.25
CA ASP A 221 20.39 -11.69 -4.58
C ASP A 221 20.92 -11.79 -3.15
N ILE A 222 20.10 -11.39 -2.17
CA ILE A 222 20.48 -11.47 -0.76
C ILE A 222 19.53 -12.41 -0.02
N PRO A 223 20.03 -13.45 0.65
CA PRO A 223 19.20 -14.28 1.49
C PRO A 223 18.71 -13.50 2.71
N LEU A 224 17.39 -13.44 2.88
CA LEU A 224 16.72 -12.80 4.01
C LEU A 224 15.83 -13.83 4.71
N LEU A 225 15.57 -13.62 6.01
CA LEU A 225 14.54 -14.39 6.71
C LEU A 225 13.16 -14.04 6.12
N ALA A 226 12.17 -14.92 6.26
CA ALA A 226 10.80 -14.48 5.93
C ALA A 226 10.39 -13.37 6.91
N PRO A 227 9.68 -12.32 6.47
CA PRO A 227 9.06 -11.41 7.41
C PRO A 227 8.06 -12.17 8.29
N ALA A 228 7.93 -11.76 9.55
CA ALA A 228 6.97 -12.38 10.48
C ALA A 228 5.51 -12.14 10.05
N GLU A 229 5.26 -11.01 9.39
CA GLU A 229 3.97 -10.68 8.79
C GLU A 229 4.17 -10.11 7.38
N PRO A 230 3.27 -10.41 6.43
CA PRO A 230 3.29 -9.81 5.11
C PRO A 230 3.11 -8.28 5.15
N PHE A 231 3.73 -7.59 4.20
CA PHE A 231 3.38 -6.22 3.86
C PHE A 231 2.30 -6.21 2.77
N SER A 232 1.05 -6.27 3.20
CA SER A 232 -0.10 -6.42 2.30
C SER A 232 -0.46 -5.14 1.56
N LEU A 233 -1.26 -5.28 0.50
CA LEU A 233 -1.91 -4.16 -0.18
C LEU A 233 -2.72 -3.31 0.80
N CYS A 234 -3.40 -3.95 1.75
CA CYS A 234 -4.16 -3.24 2.78
C CYS A 234 -3.28 -2.35 3.66
N LYS A 235 -2.10 -2.84 4.09
CA LYS A 235 -1.12 -2.05 4.83
C LYS A 235 -0.62 -0.87 3.98
N ALA A 236 -0.20 -1.11 2.74
CA ALA A 236 0.28 -0.06 1.84
C ALA A 236 -0.77 1.07 1.65
N VAL A 237 -2.01 0.69 1.34
CA VAL A 237 -3.11 1.62 1.08
C VAL A 237 -3.52 2.36 2.36
N GLY A 238 -3.65 1.68 3.49
CA GLY A 238 -4.05 2.28 4.76
C GLY A 238 -3.00 3.24 5.32
N ILE A 239 -1.71 2.88 5.24
CA ILE A 239 -0.61 3.76 5.69
C ILE A 239 -0.55 5.03 4.83
N SER A 240 -0.76 4.91 3.52
CA SER A 240 -0.71 6.06 2.58
C SER A 240 -1.72 7.18 2.88
N SER A 241 -2.74 6.92 3.69
CA SER A 241 -3.77 7.90 4.07
C SER A 241 -3.77 8.26 5.56
N ALA A 242 -2.80 7.78 6.34
CA ALA A 242 -2.72 8.01 7.79
C ALA A 242 -2.11 9.38 8.14
N ALA A 243 -2.60 10.47 7.53
CA ALA A 243 -2.00 11.81 7.68
C ALA A 243 -1.96 12.32 9.14
N PHE A 244 -2.91 11.87 9.98
CA PHE A 244 -2.95 12.19 11.41
C PHE A 244 -1.77 11.60 12.21
N ALA A 245 -1.04 10.63 11.66
CA ALA A 245 0.12 10.02 12.32
C ALA A 245 1.40 10.87 12.20
N GLY A 246 1.37 11.95 11.42
CA GLY A 246 2.48 12.91 11.29
C GLY A 246 2.46 14.06 12.30
N GLN A 247 1.61 13.98 13.34
CA GLN A 247 1.46 15.00 14.39
C GLN A 247 2.14 14.60 15.69
#